data_AF-A0A919USI1-F1
#
_entry.id   AF-A0A919USI1-F1
#
_cell.length_a   1.000
_cell.length_b   1.000
_cell.length_c   1.000
_cell.angle_alpha   90.00
_cell.angle_beta   90.00
_cell.angle_gamma   90.00
#
_symmetry.space_group_name_H-M   'P 1'
#
loop_
_entity.id
_entity.type
_entity.pdbx_description
1 polymer ?
#
loop_
_entity_poly.entity_id
_entity_poly.type
_entity_poly.pdbx_seq_one_letter_code
_entity_poly.pdbx_strand_id
1 'polypeptide(L)'
;MRRTLATGLLALAAVTVAAVPASAAVATKAGIADIKVIGLTSTQRLVIFEAGGPGSTFVIGKVAGLKGDRKLVGIDYRVQDGKLYGVGDKGGVYVVNATNARTAKVSQLTVALSGKSFGVDFNPAANRLRVISDNGQNLRHNIDDPMGAPAAGSTVADGPLTNLPVPPATTGAKATGVTAAAYTNNDLNPATATTLFDLAPDQVVIQSPANAGSLAPTGKLGLTISGDAGFDIYSTRTANRGYATLKSTGGYRFYTVDLLTGRASSLGAFPAKRQVVDIAIPLKQN
;
A
#
# COMPACT_ATOMS: atom_id res chain seq x y z
N MET A 1 -40.15 -17.69 69.11
CA MET A 1 -39.38 -16.57 68.52
C MET A 1 -39.75 -16.44 67.04
N ARG A 2 -40.44 -15.35 66.69
CA ARG A 2 -40.81 -15.01 65.31
C ARG A 2 -39.56 -14.57 64.54
N ARG A 3 -39.31 -15.13 63.36
CA ARG A 3 -38.36 -14.58 62.39
C ARG A 3 -39.05 -14.45 61.03
N THR A 4 -39.50 -13.23 60.77
CA THR A 4 -39.82 -12.68 59.46
C THR A 4 -38.53 -12.56 58.66
N LEU A 5 -38.51 -13.04 57.40
CA LEU A 5 -37.50 -12.66 56.42
C LEU A 5 -38.21 -12.26 55.13
N ALA A 6 -37.97 -11.00 54.77
CA ALA A 6 -38.59 -10.27 53.68
C ALA A 6 -38.03 -10.71 52.32
N THR A 7 -38.92 -10.83 51.34
CA THR A 7 -38.61 -10.95 49.92
C THR A 7 -38.13 -9.60 49.38
N GLY A 8 -36.83 -9.50 49.09
CA GLY A 8 -36.25 -8.35 48.40
C GLY A 8 -36.40 -8.48 46.88
N LEU A 9 -37.22 -7.61 46.28
CA LEU A 9 -37.37 -7.46 44.83
C LEU A 9 -36.17 -6.66 44.29
N LEU A 10 -35.30 -7.27 43.49
CA LEU A 10 -34.29 -6.53 42.71
C LEU A 10 -34.96 -5.95 41.45
N ALA A 11 -35.11 -4.63 41.38
CA ALA A 11 -35.53 -3.95 40.17
C ALA A 11 -34.33 -3.80 39.21
N LEU A 12 -34.39 -4.44 38.04
CA LEU A 12 -33.47 -4.17 36.93
C LEU A 12 -33.81 -2.80 36.32
N ALA A 13 -32.93 -1.82 36.48
CA ALA A 13 -32.99 -0.58 35.71
C ALA A 13 -32.39 -0.83 34.32
N ALA A 14 -33.23 -0.85 33.29
CA ALA A 14 -32.79 -0.90 31.90
C ALA A 14 -32.24 0.48 31.50
N VAL A 15 -30.91 0.58 31.37
CA VAL A 15 -30.26 1.76 30.77
C VAL A 15 -30.35 1.62 29.25
N THR A 16 -31.17 2.44 28.62
CA THR A 16 -31.22 2.59 27.17
C THR A 16 -30.09 3.52 26.74
N VAL A 17 -29.02 2.94 26.17
CA VAL A 17 -27.97 3.73 25.51
C VAL A 17 -28.52 4.16 24.16
N ALA A 18 -28.86 5.44 24.02
CA ALA A 18 -29.19 6.03 22.74
C ALA A 18 -27.95 5.99 21.83
N ALA A 19 -28.02 5.22 20.75
CA ALA A 19 -26.98 5.17 19.74
C ALA A 19 -26.90 6.54 19.04
N VAL A 20 -25.80 7.27 19.28
CA VAL A 20 -25.46 8.45 18.49
C VAL A 20 -25.01 7.96 17.12
N PRO A 21 -25.65 8.34 16.00
CA PRO A 21 -25.21 7.92 14.69
C PRO A 21 -23.81 8.51 14.44
N ALA A 22 -22.82 7.63 14.21
CA ALA A 22 -21.52 8.04 13.72
C ALA A 22 -21.73 8.72 12.36
N SER A 23 -21.49 10.03 12.31
CA SER A 23 -21.49 10.77 11.05
C SER A 23 -20.28 10.31 10.25
N ALA A 24 -20.50 9.41 9.29
CA ALA A 24 -19.51 9.10 8.26
C ALA A 24 -19.31 10.39 7.46
N ALA A 25 -18.17 11.05 7.67
CA ALA A 25 -17.78 12.19 6.87
C ALA A 25 -17.66 11.74 5.40
N VAL A 26 -18.68 12.04 4.61
CA VAL A 26 -18.65 11.88 3.15
C VAL A 26 -17.56 12.82 2.66
N ALA A 27 -16.42 12.26 2.25
CA ALA A 27 -15.41 13.02 1.53
C ALA A 27 -16.08 13.64 0.30
N THR A 28 -16.24 14.97 0.32
CA THR A 28 -16.81 15.69 -0.82
C THR A 28 -15.89 15.49 -2.03
N LYS A 29 -16.51 15.32 -3.20
CA LYS A 29 -15.86 15.14 -4.50
C LYS A 29 -14.75 16.17 -4.80
N ALA A 30 -14.80 17.34 -4.16
CA ALA A 30 -13.82 18.41 -4.25
C ALA A 30 -12.43 18.07 -3.66
N GLY A 31 -12.34 17.21 -2.64
CA GLY A 31 -11.05 16.89 -1.99
C GLY A 31 -10.25 15.75 -2.62
N ILE A 32 -10.79 15.08 -3.64
CA ILE A 32 -10.16 13.96 -4.36
C ILE A 32 -9.66 14.42 -5.74
N ALA A 33 -10.23 15.49 -6.30
CA ALA A 33 -9.99 15.90 -7.68
C ALA A 33 -8.55 16.36 -7.96
N ASP A 34 -7.88 17.00 -7.00
CA ASP A 34 -6.60 17.69 -7.26
C ASP A 34 -5.35 16.85 -6.95
N ILE A 35 -5.50 15.63 -6.40
CA ILE A 35 -4.35 14.78 -6.10
C ILE A 35 -3.73 14.29 -7.41
N LYS A 36 -2.49 14.71 -7.68
CA LYS A 36 -1.67 14.18 -8.76
C LYS A 36 -1.14 12.81 -8.38
N VAL A 37 -1.12 11.90 -9.34
CA VAL A 37 -0.64 10.53 -9.18
C VAL A 37 0.30 10.21 -10.33
N ILE A 38 1.50 9.71 -10.01
CA ILE A 38 2.39 9.10 -11.01
C ILE A 38 1.95 7.65 -11.19
N GLY A 39 1.81 7.23 -12.44
CA GLY A 39 1.50 5.85 -12.80
C GLY A 39 2.63 5.22 -13.60
N LEU A 40 2.98 3.97 -13.27
CA LEU A 40 3.77 3.10 -14.14
C LEU A 40 2.82 2.26 -14.98
N THR A 41 2.96 2.32 -16.31
CA THR A 41 2.12 1.52 -17.22
C THR A 41 2.74 0.16 -17.53
N SER A 42 1.90 -0.80 -17.93
CA SER A 42 2.32 -2.15 -18.37
C SER A 42 3.30 -2.17 -19.55
N THR A 43 3.41 -1.04 -20.27
CA THR A 43 4.35 -0.85 -21.39
C THR A 43 5.60 -0.07 -21.00
N GLN A 44 5.89 0.03 -19.70
CA GLN A 44 7.02 0.76 -19.12
C GLN A 44 7.07 2.24 -19.50
N ARG A 45 5.92 2.92 -19.45
CA ARG A 45 5.86 4.39 -19.52
C ARG A 45 5.42 4.95 -18.17
N LEU A 46 6.02 6.08 -17.79
CA LEU A 46 5.47 6.91 -16.73
C LEU A 46 4.37 7.80 -17.30
N VAL A 47 3.29 7.90 -16.54
CA VAL A 47 2.19 8.84 -16.77
C VAL A 47 1.93 9.64 -15.51
N ILE A 48 1.28 10.79 -15.65
CA ILE A 48 0.70 11.56 -14.55
C ILE A 48 -0.77 11.78 -14.83
N PHE A 49 -1.60 11.74 -13.79
CA PHE A 49 -3.03 11.99 -13.87
C PHE A 49 -3.54 12.56 -12.54
N GLU A 50 -4.76 13.09 -12.57
CA GLU A 50 -5.50 13.47 -11.38
C GLU A 50 -6.31 12.29 -10.85
N ALA A 51 -6.33 12.09 -9.54
CA ALA A 51 -7.06 11.01 -8.91
C ALA A 51 -8.56 11.02 -9.27
N GLY A 52 -9.16 12.22 -9.44
CA GLY A 52 -10.54 12.38 -9.90
C GLY A 52 -10.77 12.12 -11.41
N GLY A 53 -9.71 11.96 -12.19
CA GLY A 53 -9.76 11.85 -13.65
C GLY A 53 -8.77 10.84 -14.25
N PRO A 54 -8.79 9.54 -13.84
CA PRO A 54 -7.84 8.53 -14.32
C PRO A 54 -7.94 8.24 -15.84
N GLY A 55 -9.04 8.66 -16.49
CA GLY A 55 -9.19 8.57 -17.94
C GLY A 55 -8.30 9.55 -18.72
N SER A 56 -7.82 10.62 -18.08
CA SER A 56 -7.04 11.70 -18.69
C SER A 56 -5.57 11.63 -18.22
N THR A 57 -4.84 10.64 -18.71
CA THR A 57 -3.40 10.48 -18.40
C THR A 57 -2.53 11.28 -19.36
N PHE A 58 -1.58 12.04 -18.81
CA PHE A 58 -0.48 12.66 -19.55
C PHE A 58 0.74 11.74 -19.53
N VAL A 59 1.38 11.52 -20.68
CA VAL A 59 2.55 10.64 -20.79
C VAL A 59 3.81 11.44 -20.53
N ILE A 60 4.54 11.09 -19.47
CA ILE A 60 5.84 11.68 -19.15
C ILE A 60 6.91 11.14 -20.10
N GLY A 61 6.96 9.81 -20.29
CA GLY A 61 7.97 9.20 -21.12
C GLY A 61 8.03 7.68 -20.96
N LYS A 62 8.76 7.02 -21.86
CA LYS A 62 9.13 5.61 -21.68
C LYS A 62 10.31 5.53 -20.71
N VAL A 63 10.22 4.62 -19.73
CA VAL A 63 11.31 4.34 -18.79
C VAL A 63 12.57 3.96 -19.58
N ALA A 64 13.67 4.64 -19.30
CA ALA A 64 14.95 4.44 -19.98
C ALA A 64 16.13 4.64 -19.02
N GLY A 65 17.25 3.95 -19.27
CA GLY A 65 18.45 4.03 -18.42
C GLY A 65 18.64 2.85 -17.44
N LEU A 66 17.80 1.81 -17.54
CA LEU A 66 17.96 0.58 -16.75
C LEU A 66 19.28 -0.12 -17.10
N LYS A 67 19.97 -0.64 -16.07
CA LYS A 67 21.27 -1.30 -16.16
C LYS A 67 21.19 -2.70 -15.54
N GLY A 68 21.02 -3.70 -16.39
CA GLY A 68 20.86 -5.11 -16.01
C GLY A 68 19.40 -5.54 -15.82
N ASP A 69 18.50 -4.57 -15.64
CA ASP A 69 17.05 -4.77 -15.59
C ASP A 69 16.42 -4.43 -16.94
N ARG A 70 15.28 -5.06 -17.25
CA ARG A 70 14.50 -4.85 -18.48
C ARG A 70 13.25 -4.01 -18.24
N LYS A 71 12.71 -4.06 -17.03
CA LYS A 71 11.52 -3.30 -16.61
C LYS A 71 11.59 -2.94 -15.13
N LEU A 72 10.80 -1.95 -14.74
CA LEU A 72 10.47 -1.71 -13.34
C LEU A 72 9.31 -2.63 -12.93
N VAL A 73 9.34 -3.14 -11.71
CA VAL A 73 8.29 -3.94 -11.08
C VAL A 73 7.42 -3.14 -10.11
N GLY A 74 7.93 -2.01 -9.61
CA GLY A 74 7.15 -1.05 -8.83
C GLY A 74 7.91 0.27 -8.61
N ILE A 75 7.19 1.29 -8.16
CA ILE A 75 7.66 2.65 -7.93
C ILE A 75 7.09 3.21 -6.62
N ASP A 76 7.86 4.08 -5.95
CA ASP A 76 7.36 4.85 -4.80
C ASP A 76 8.23 6.07 -4.51
N TYR A 77 7.70 7.08 -3.81
CA TYR A 77 8.45 8.23 -3.34
C TYR A 77 9.14 7.96 -2.01
N ARG A 78 10.46 8.16 -2.00
CA ARG A 78 11.23 8.12 -0.76
C ARG A 78 11.04 9.41 0.03
N VAL A 79 10.49 9.31 1.24
CA VAL A 79 10.16 10.48 2.08
C VAL A 79 11.39 11.29 2.51
N GLN A 80 12.56 10.65 2.63
CA GLN A 80 13.79 11.29 3.09
C GLN A 80 14.38 12.30 2.11
N ASP A 81 14.15 12.13 0.80
CA ASP A 81 14.70 13.03 -0.23
C ASP A 81 13.69 13.49 -1.28
N GLY A 82 12.44 13.02 -1.19
CA GLY A 82 11.34 13.40 -2.05
C GLY A 82 11.46 12.91 -3.50
N LYS A 83 12.38 12.00 -3.79
CA LYS A 83 12.56 11.48 -5.15
C LYS A 83 11.67 10.26 -5.38
N LEU A 84 11.24 10.11 -6.63
CA LEU A 84 10.62 8.88 -7.10
C LEU A 84 11.70 7.82 -7.29
N TYR A 85 11.47 6.64 -6.74
CA TYR A 85 12.30 5.47 -6.89
C TYR A 85 11.53 4.37 -7.63
N GLY A 86 12.27 3.41 -8.18
CA GLY A 86 11.70 2.20 -8.75
C GLY A 86 12.62 1.00 -8.59
N VAL A 87 12.01 -0.18 -8.48
CA VAL A 87 12.72 -1.46 -8.43
C VAL A 87 12.63 -2.15 -9.79
N GLY A 88 13.74 -2.64 -10.31
CA GLY A 88 13.82 -3.38 -11.56
C GLY A 88 13.52 -4.88 -11.40
N ASP A 89 13.22 -5.57 -12.51
CA ASP A 89 12.90 -7.01 -12.52
C ASP A 89 14.07 -7.95 -12.16
N LYS A 90 15.29 -7.42 -12.05
CA LYS A 90 16.49 -8.08 -11.51
C LYS A 90 16.96 -7.44 -10.21
N GLY A 91 16.11 -6.64 -9.56
CA GLY A 91 16.36 -6.03 -8.27
C GLY A 91 17.26 -4.79 -8.32
N GLY A 92 17.51 -4.20 -9.49
CA GLY A 92 18.16 -2.89 -9.51
C GLY A 92 17.26 -1.84 -8.84
N VAL A 93 17.82 -0.99 -7.98
CA VAL A 93 17.08 0.12 -7.36
C VAL A 93 17.50 1.41 -8.04
N TYR A 94 16.50 2.15 -8.54
CA TYR A 94 16.70 3.31 -9.38
C TYR A 94 16.05 4.54 -8.76
N VAL A 95 16.71 5.69 -8.87
CA VAL A 95 16.00 6.97 -8.86
C VAL A 95 15.39 7.15 -10.24
N VAL A 96 14.13 7.55 -10.31
CA VAL A 96 13.37 7.77 -11.53
C VAL A 96 13.00 9.24 -11.62
N ASN A 97 13.37 9.89 -12.71
CA ASN A 97 13.02 11.29 -12.93
C ASN A 97 11.55 11.40 -13.39
N ALA A 98 10.68 11.94 -12.53
CA ALA A 98 9.25 12.09 -12.78
C ALA A 98 8.88 13.10 -13.88
N THR A 99 9.85 13.83 -14.46
CA THR A 99 9.62 14.79 -15.56
C THR A 99 9.99 14.24 -16.93
N ASN A 100 10.86 13.22 -17.02
CA ASN A 100 11.33 12.68 -18.30
C ASN A 100 11.51 11.15 -18.34
N ALA A 101 11.14 10.43 -17.28
CA ALA A 101 11.21 8.98 -17.13
C ALA A 101 12.61 8.35 -17.27
N ARG A 102 13.68 9.13 -17.18
CA ARG A 102 15.05 8.60 -17.12
C ARG A 102 15.35 8.03 -15.74
N THR A 103 16.09 6.94 -15.69
CA THR A 103 16.49 6.26 -14.46
C THR A 103 17.99 6.34 -14.22
N ALA A 104 18.38 6.38 -12.96
CA ALA A 104 19.76 6.24 -12.51
C ALA A 104 19.81 5.12 -11.46
N LYS A 105 20.60 4.07 -11.71
CA LYS A 105 20.78 2.98 -10.74
C LYS A 105 21.59 3.50 -9.55
N VAL A 106 21.04 3.37 -8.35
CA VAL A 106 21.65 3.84 -7.11
C VAL A 106 21.94 2.73 -6.11
N SER A 107 21.27 1.59 -6.24
CA SER A 107 21.52 0.40 -5.43
C SER A 107 21.12 -0.87 -6.16
N GLN A 108 21.31 -2.01 -5.52
CA GLN A 108 20.97 -3.35 -6.00
C GLN A 108 20.43 -4.16 -4.81
N LEU A 109 19.28 -4.81 -4.98
CA LEU A 109 18.83 -5.81 -4.02
C LEU A 109 19.84 -6.96 -3.97
N THR A 110 20.30 -7.30 -2.77
CA THR A 110 21.24 -8.43 -2.54
C THR A 110 20.51 -9.77 -2.38
N VAL A 111 19.18 -9.74 -2.29
CA VAL A 111 18.31 -10.91 -2.33
C VAL A 111 17.48 -10.83 -3.61
N ALA A 112 17.45 -11.92 -4.37
CA ALA A 112 16.72 -11.97 -5.64
C ALA A 112 15.20 -11.87 -5.42
N LEU A 113 14.52 -11.21 -6.36
CA LEU A 113 13.06 -11.18 -6.41
C LEU A 113 12.50 -12.56 -6.73
N SER A 114 11.48 -12.97 -5.99
CA SER A 114 10.76 -14.24 -6.15
C SER A 114 9.27 -13.97 -6.24
N GLY A 115 8.66 -14.30 -7.37
CA GLY A 115 7.28 -13.97 -7.69
C GLY A 115 7.12 -13.41 -9.10
N LYS A 116 5.90 -13.04 -9.45
CA LYS A 116 5.55 -12.42 -10.74
C LYS A 116 5.06 -10.98 -10.59
N SER A 117 4.39 -10.69 -9.47
CA SER A 117 3.81 -9.39 -9.15
C SER A 117 4.33 -8.92 -7.80
N PHE A 118 4.61 -7.63 -7.68
CA PHE A 118 5.37 -7.06 -6.56
C PHE A 118 4.74 -5.76 -6.08
N GLY A 119 4.71 -5.57 -4.76
CA GLY A 119 4.45 -4.27 -4.13
C GLY A 119 5.78 -3.65 -3.68
N VAL A 120 5.94 -2.34 -3.89
CA VAL A 120 7.16 -1.60 -3.58
C VAL A 120 6.76 -0.31 -2.86
N ASP A 121 7.29 -0.08 -1.66
CA ASP A 121 6.94 1.13 -0.88
C ASP A 121 8.05 1.48 0.12
N PHE A 122 8.24 2.77 0.43
CA PHE A 122 9.15 3.24 1.45
C PHE A 122 8.45 3.40 2.79
N ASN A 123 9.02 2.76 3.80
CA ASN A 123 8.67 3.08 5.17
C ASN A 123 9.26 4.46 5.54
N PRO A 124 8.43 5.49 5.83
CA PRO A 124 8.91 6.83 6.15
C PRO A 124 9.72 6.87 7.46
N ALA A 125 9.30 6.13 8.48
CA ALA A 125 9.93 6.13 9.79
C ALA A 125 11.25 5.33 9.80
N ALA A 126 11.26 4.17 9.14
CA ALA A 126 12.42 3.30 9.08
C ALA A 126 13.42 3.70 7.99
N ASN A 127 13.03 4.55 7.03
CA ASN A 127 13.82 4.85 5.82
C ASN A 127 14.24 3.56 5.09
N ARG A 128 13.29 2.65 4.88
CA ARG A 128 13.55 1.36 4.23
C ARG A 128 12.61 1.10 3.09
N LEU A 129 13.17 0.61 2.00
CA LEU A 129 12.40 0.12 0.86
C LEU A 129 11.88 -1.28 1.19
N ARG A 130 10.57 -1.43 1.23
CA ARG A 130 9.87 -2.71 1.34
C ARG A 130 9.58 -3.22 -0.07
N VAL A 131 9.82 -4.51 -0.30
CA VAL A 131 9.37 -5.20 -1.51
C VAL A 131 8.68 -6.49 -1.13
N ILE A 132 7.41 -6.63 -1.48
CA ILE A 132 6.64 -7.87 -1.26
C ILE A 132 6.25 -8.51 -2.59
N SER A 133 5.78 -9.75 -2.58
CA SER A 133 5.33 -10.42 -3.82
C SER A 133 4.15 -11.35 -3.67
N ASP A 134 3.54 -11.68 -4.81
CA ASP A 134 2.50 -12.71 -4.97
C ASP A 134 2.94 -14.11 -4.48
N ASN A 135 4.25 -14.34 -4.34
CA ASN A 135 4.80 -15.55 -3.76
C ASN A 135 5.14 -15.38 -2.26
N GLY A 136 4.51 -14.44 -1.55
CA GLY A 136 4.68 -14.25 -0.10
C GLY A 136 6.10 -13.83 0.30
N GLN A 137 6.89 -13.30 -0.64
CA GLN A 137 8.20 -12.75 -0.33
C GLN A 137 8.01 -11.42 0.44
N ASN A 138 8.90 -11.15 1.38
CA ASN A 138 8.92 -9.93 2.17
C ASN A 138 10.38 -9.47 2.33
N LEU A 139 10.78 -8.48 1.57
CA LEU A 139 12.15 -7.94 1.56
C LEU A 139 12.17 -6.55 2.15
N ARG A 140 13.26 -6.26 2.86
CA ARG A 140 13.57 -4.91 3.34
C ARG A 140 14.97 -4.53 2.93
N HIS A 141 15.10 -3.45 2.17
CA HIS A 141 16.35 -2.97 1.64
C HIS A 141 16.72 -1.61 2.24
N ASN A 142 18.00 -1.47 2.59
CA ASN A 142 18.58 -0.21 2.97
C ASN A 142 19.41 0.33 1.80
N ILE A 143 19.08 1.52 1.33
CA ILE A 143 19.79 2.15 0.21
C ILE A 143 21.12 2.72 0.70
N ASP A 144 21.08 3.65 1.65
CA ASP A 144 22.22 4.50 1.99
C ASP A 144 22.29 4.93 3.46
N ASP A 145 21.36 4.50 4.33
CA ASP A 145 21.38 4.90 5.73
C ASP A 145 22.46 4.12 6.49
N PRO A 146 23.55 4.77 6.92
CA PRO A 146 24.69 4.07 7.50
C PRO A 146 24.39 3.49 8.90
N MET A 147 23.34 3.99 9.57
CA MET A 147 23.07 3.66 10.98
C MET A 147 21.93 2.67 11.17
N GLY A 148 21.06 2.47 10.19
CA GLY A 148 19.96 1.54 10.36
C GLY A 148 20.24 0.14 9.82
N ALA A 149 19.28 -0.76 10.04
CA ALA A 149 19.35 -2.16 9.63
C ALA A 149 18.41 -2.47 8.45
N PRO A 150 18.80 -3.32 7.48
CA PRO A 150 20.14 -3.90 7.30
C PRO A 150 21.20 -2.84 6.95
N ALA A 151 22.47 -3.23 6.87
CA ALA A 151 23.55 -2.34 6.44
C ALA A 151 23.24 -1.67 5.10
N ALA A 152 23.77 -0.46 4.89
CA ALA A 152 23.59 0.29 3.64
C ALA A 152 23.96 -0.58 2.42
N GLY A 153 23.16 -0.49 1.36
CA GLY A 153 23.29 -1.30 0.15
C GLY A 153 22.87 -2.77 0.29
N SER A 154 22.33 -3.20 1.45
CA SER A 154 21.96 -4.60 1.69
C SER A 154 20.45 -4.81 1.78
N THR A 155 20.01 -6.02 1.43
CA THR A 155 18.64 -6.50 1.56
C THR A 155 18.57 -7.63 2.58
N VAL A 156 17.55 -7.59 3.44
CA VAL A 156 17.15 -8.72 4.29
C VAL A 156 15.87 -9.33 3.74
N ALA A 157 15.82 -10.66 3.70
CA ALA A 157 14.58 -11.40 3.60
C ALA A 157 13.98 -11.51 5.00
N ASP A 158 12.92 -10.74 5.25
CA ASP A 158 12.15 -10.79 6.49
C ASP A 158 11.26 -12.07 6.48
N GLY A 159 10.50 -12.31 7.56
CA GLY A 159 9.55 -13.43 7.62
C GLY A 159 8.57 -13.41 6.46
N PRO A 160 8.23 -14.58 5.86
CA PRO A 160 7.34 -14.63 4.71
C PRO A 160 5.96 -14.08 5.09
N LEU A 161 5.24 -13.57 4.10
CA LEU A 161 3.86 -13.16 4.32
C LEU A 161 3.05 -14.37 4.78
N THR A 162 2.36 -14.26 5.90
CA THR A 162 1.59 -15.35 6.51
C THR A 162 0.21 -14.85 6.91
N ASN A 163 -0.82 -15.57 6.48
CA ASN A 163 -2.18 -15.30 6.95
C ASN A 163 -2.29 -15.72 8.41
N LEU A 164 -2.95 -14.90 9.22
CA LEU A 164 -3.30 -15.32 10.58
C LEU A 164 -4.12 -16.62 10.53
N PRO A 165 -3.90 -17.55 11.48
CA PRO A 165 -4.68 -18.78 11.53
C PRO A 165 -6.17 -18.46 11.72
N VAL A 166 -7.02 -18.92 10.81
CA VAL A 166 -8.48 -18.88 10.98
C VAL A 166 -8.93 -20.24 11.48
N PRO A 167 -9.69 -20.33 12.60
CA PRO A 167 -10.19 -21.60 13.11
C PRO A 167 -11.00 -22.41 12.08
N PRO A 168 -10.91 -23.77 12.08
CA PRO A 168 -10.06 -24.61 12.93
C PRO A 168 -8.61 -24.59 12.43
N ALA A 169 -7.72 -24.00 13.22
CA ALA A 169 -6.46 -23.43 12.75
C ALA A 169 -5.39 -24.49 12.43
N THR A 170 -4.86 -24.45 11.21
CA THR A 170 -3.50 -24.91 10.91
C THR A 170 -2.56 -23.71 11.05
N THR A 171 -1.33 -23.93 11.51
CA THR A 171 -0.26 -22.91 11.64
C THR A 171 -0.26 -21.93 10.46
N GLY A 172 -0.03 -20.64 10.74
CA GLY A 172 -0.13 -19.54 9.78
C GLY A 172 0.41 -19.90 8.40
N ALA A 173 -0.49 -20.08 7.44
CA ALA A 173 -0.12 -20.50 6.10
C ALA A 173 0.54 -19.34 5.36
N LYS A 174 1.60 -19.64 4.60
CA LYS A 174 2.23 -18.68 3.71
C LYS A 174 1.17 -18.08 2.77
N ALA A 175 1.00 -16.77 2.86
CA ALA A 175 0.10 -16.02 2.02
C ALA A 175 0.64 -15.94 0.59
N THR A 176 -0.26 -15.97 -0.38
CA THR A 176 0.03 -15.80 -1.80
C THR A 176 -0.94 -14.80 -2.41
N GLY A 177 -0.53 -14.19 -3.52
CA GLY A 177 -1.33 -13.18 -4.22
C GLY A 177 -1.42 -11.82 -3.52
N VAL A 178 -0.55 -11.53 -2.55
CA VAL A 178 -0.41 -10.20 -1.96
C VAL A 178 0.53 -9.38 -2.85
N THR A 179 0.00 -8.38 -3.56
CA THR A 179 0.72 -7.77 -4.70
C THR A 179 0.92 -6.27 -4.61
N ALA A 180 0.45 -5.62 -3.55
CA ALA A 180 0.68 -4.20 -3.32
C ALA A 180 0.78 -3.91 -1.81
N ALA A 181 1.58 -2.93 -1.44
CA ALA A 181 1.84 -2.52 -0.07
C ALA A 181 1.97 -1.00 -0.03
N ALA A 182 1.53 -0.37 1.06
CA ALA A 182 1.67 1.06 1.27
C ALA A 182 1.76 1.42 2.76
N TYR A 183 2.66 2.33 3.11
CA TYR A 183 2.81 2.87 4.46
C TYR A 183 1.96 4.13 4.67
N THR A 184 1.35 4.26 5.85
CA THR A 184 0.69 5.50 6.29
C THR A 184 1.70 6.55 6.77
N ASN A 185 1.23 7.79 6.89
CA ASN A 185 1.95 8.91 7.49
C ASN A 185 3.31 9.16 6.80
N ASN A 186 3.26 9.36 5.49
CA ASN A 186 4.41 9.67 4.63
C ASN A 186 5.00 11.07 4.92
N ASP A 187 5.56 11.23 6.12
CA ASP A 187 6.26 12.40 6.63
C ASP A 187 7.53 12.01 7.43
N LEU A 188 8.28 13.00 7.92
CA LEU A 188 9.48 12.79 8.75
C LEU A 188 9.26 13.23 10.20
N ASN A 189 8.01 13.36 10.65
CA ASN A 189 7.73 13.80 12.00
C ASN A 189 8.00 12.63 12.98
N PRO A 190 8.91 12.76 13.95
CA PRO A 190 9.23 11.67 14.87
C PRO A 190 8.06 11.30 15.80
N ALA A 191 7.02 12.13 15.89
CA ALA A 191 5.83 11.87 16.69
C ALA A 191 4.76 11.03 15.94
N THR A 192 4.90 10.81 14.63
CA THR A 192 3.97 10.03 13.82
C THR A 192 4.54 8.65 13.53
N ALA A 193 3.88 7.60 14.04
CA ALA A 193 4.20 6.23 13.66
C ALA A 193 3.61 5.89 12.29
N THR A 194 4.18 4.91 11.59
CA THR A 194 3.63 4.39 10.33
C THR A 194 2.98 3.02 10.53
N THR A 195 2.00 2.70 9.69
CA THR A 195 1.35 1.38 9.61
C THR A 195 1.44 0.88 8.18
N LEU A 196 1.82 -0.39 8.01
CA LEU A 196 1.87 -1.04 6.71
C LEU A 196 0.52 -1.69 6.40
N PHE A 197 -0.04 -1.34 5.24
CA PHE A 197 -1.21 -1.98 4.67
C PHE A 197 -0.84 -2.68 3.37
N ASP A 198 -1.35 -3.89 3.17
CA ASP A 198 -1.19 -4.63 1.92
C ASP A 198 -2.54 -4.95 1.28
N LEU A 199 -2.50 -5.20 -0.03
CA LEU A 199 -3.64 -5.72 -0.78
C LEU A 199 -3.45 -7.21 -1.05
N ALA A 200 -4.22 -8.01 -0.33
CA ALA A 200 -4.41 -9.43 -0.61
C ALA A 200 -5.51 -9.62 -1.69
N PRO A 201 -5.70 -10.83 -2.25
CA PRO A 201 -6.57 -11.04 -3.41
C PRO A 201 -8.00 -10.52 -3.30
N ASP A 202 -8.58 -10.43 -2.10
CA ASP A 202 -9.96 -9.97 -1.92
C ASP A 202 -10.14 -9.02 -0.72
N GLN A 203 -9.05 -8.55 -0.12
CA GLN A 203 -9.09 -7.80 1.14
C GLN A 203 -7.87 -6.91 1.35
N VAL A 204 -8.08 -5.88 2.16
CA VAL A 204 -6.99 -5.11 2.76
C VAL A 204 -6.56 -5.83 4.04
N VAL A 205 -5.25 -5.86 4.28
CA VAL A 205 -4.64 -6.42 5.47
C VAL A 205 -3.65 -5.44 6.07
N ILE A 206 -3.47 -5.46 7.39
CA ILE A 206 -2.35 -4.82 8.08
C ILE A 206 -1.24 -5.85 8.23
N GLN A 207 -0.02 -5.49 7.85
CA GLN A 207 1.16 -6.34 8.06
C GLN A 207 1.86 -5.95 9.36
N SER A 208 1.58 -6.68 10.45
CA SER A 208 2.09 -6.37 11.78
C SER A 208 2.37 -7.63 12.62
N PRO A 209 3.62 -7.83 13.09
CA PRO A 209 4.81 -7.04 12.81
C PRO A 209 5.25 -7.16 11.34
N ALA A 210 5.64 -6.03 10.72
CA ALA A 210 6.03 -6.01 9.30
C ALA A 210 7.17 -7.00 8.99
N ASN A 211 8.19 -7.06 9.84
CA ASN A 211 9.34 -7.96 9.61
C ASN A 211 9.02 -9.44 9.89
N ALA A 212 7.89 -9.75 10.55
CA ALA A 212 7.41 -11.11 10.72
C ALA A 212 6.51 -11.57 9.55
N GLY A 213 5.99 -10.63 8.75
CA GLY A 213 5.11 -10.93 7.62
C GLY A 213 3.68 -11.31 8.01
N SER A 214 3.28 -11.14 9.27
CA SER A 214 1.94 -11.52 9.75
C SER A 214 0.87 -10.57 9.20
N LEU A 215 -0.14 -11.13 8.52
CA LEU A 215 -1.22 -10.39 7.88
C LEU A 215 -2.53 -10.46 8.69
N ALA A 216 -2.97 -9.31 9.18
CA ALA A 216 -4.23 -9.16 9.90
C ALA A 216 -5.29 -8.49 8.99
N PRO A 217 -6.36 -9.19 8.57
CA PRO A 217 -7.38 -8.61 7.71
C PRO A 217 -8.09 -7.42 8.34
N THR A 218 -8.30 -6.34 7.57
CA THR A 218 -9.14 -5.21 7.99
C THR A 218 -10.52 -5.28 7.37
N GLY A 219 -10.62 -5.63 6.09
CA GLY A 219 -11.91 -5.89 5.45
C GLY A 219 -11.81 -6.18 3.96
N LYS A 220 -12.95 -6.55 3.36
CA LYS A 220 -13.03 -7.02 1.97
C LYS A 220 -13.00 -5.84 0.98
N LEU A 221 -12.30 -6.03 -0.14
CA LEU A 221 -12.25 -5.07 -1.25
C LEU A 221 -13.61 -4.89 -1.93
N GLY A 222 -14.46 -5.92 -1.89
CA GLY A 222 -15.70 -6.00 -2.67
C GLY A 222 -15.48 -6.44 -4.12
N LEU A 223 -14.23 -6.77 -4.48
CA LEU A 223 -13.83 -7.41 -5.73
C LEU A 223 -12.65 -8.34 -5.46
N THR A 224 -12.40 -9.26 -6.39
CA THR A 224 -11.18 -10.07 -6.41
C THR A 224 -10.18 -9.45 -7.37
N ILE A 225 -8.95 -9.23 -6.89
CA ILE A 225 -7.83 -8.71 -7.67
C ILE A 225 -6.92 -9.87 -8.11
N SER A 226 -6.27 -9.73 -9.26
CA SER A 226 -5.34 -10.73 -9.77
C SER A 226 -4.20 -10.08 -10.55
N GLY A 227 -2.99 -10.61 -10.37
CA GLY A 227 -1.78 -10.07 -10.97
C GLY A 227 -1.29 -8.78 -10.30
N ASP A 228 -0.69 -7.89 -11.09
CA ASP A 228 -0.13 -6.64 -10.58
C ASP A 228 -1.25 -5.74 -10.05
N ALA A 229 -0.95 -5.06 -8.95
CA ALA A 229 -1.74 -3.99 -8.37
C ALA A 229 -0.78 -2.92 -7.87
N GLY A 230 -1.17 -1.66 -7.96
CA GLY A 230 -0.47 -0.57 -7.30
C GLY A 230 -1.30 -0.04 -6.15
N PHE A 231 -0.63 0.34 -5.07
CA PHE A 231 -1.27 0.86 -3.88
C PHE A 231 -0.37 1.89 -3.25
N ASP A 232 -0.93 3.04 -2.89
CA ASP A 232 -0.22 4.09 -2.18
C ASP A 232 -1.21 4.82 -1.26
N ILE A 233 -0.71 5.37 -0.17
CA ILE A 233 -1.47 6.10 0.84
C ILE A 233 -1.05 7.57 0.82
N TYR A 234 -1.96 8.40 0.34
CA TYR A 234 -1.81 9.84 0.48
C TYR A 234 -2.02 10.24 1.94
N SER A 235 -0.97 10.82 2.52
CA SER A 235 -0.94 11.22 3.92
C SER A 235 -0.99 12.74 4.04
N THR A 236 -1.89 13.23 4.89
CA THR A 236 -1.92 14.60 5.40
C THR A 236 -1.65 14.56 6.89
N ARG A 237 -1.45 15.73 7.54
CA ARG A 237 -1.24 15.80 8.99
C ARG A 237 -2.34 15.13 9.83
N THR A 238 -3.55 15.01 9.30
CA THR A 238 -4.73 14.57 10.05
C THR A 238 -5.44 13.37 9.43
N ALA A 239 -4.99 12.88 8.26
CA ALA A 239 -5.71 11.83 7.54
C ALA A 239 -4.81 11.05 6.59
N ASN A 240 -5.12 9.75 6.47
CA ASN A 240 -4.56 8.84 5.46
C ASN A 240 -5.67 8.45 4.48
N ARG A 241 -5.37 8.44 3.18
CA ARG A 241 -6.30 8.03 2.12
C ARG A 241 -5.63 7.05 1.18
N GLY A 242 -6.12 5.82 1.14
CA GLY A 242 -5.62 4.79 0.24
C GLY A 242 -6.12 4.99 -1.19
N TYR A 243 -5.21 4.81 -2.16
CA TYR A 243 -5.51 4.78 -3.58
C TYR A 243 -4.89 3.55 -4.20
N ALA A 244 -5.57 2.94 -5.16
CA ALA A 244 -5.08 1.74 -5.81
C ALA A 244 -5.37 1.71 -7.31
N THR A 245 -4.48 1.10 -8.08
CA THR A 245 -4.79 0.59 -9.42
C THR A 245 -5.01 -0.91 -9.32
N LEU A 246 -6.25 -1.34 -9.61
CA LEU A 246 -6.65 -2.74 -9.50
C LEU A 246 -7.09 -3.25 -10.86
N LYS A 247 -6.61 -4.44 -11.22
CA LYS A 247 -7.04 -5.14 -12.43
C LYS A 247 -8.35 -5.88 -12.17
N SER A 248 -9.37 -5.57 -12.96
CA SER A 248 -10.64 -6.30 -12.99
C SER A 248 -10.96 -6.79 -14.41
N THR A 249 -12.10 -7.45 -14.58
CA THR A 249 -12.65 -7.76 -15.91
C THR A 249 -12.76 -6.47 -16.73
N GLY A 250 -12.02 -6.38 -17.85
CA GLY A 250 -11.97 -5.19 -18.71
C GLY A 250 -10.73 -4.29 -18.57
N GLY A 251 -9.79 -4.58 -17.65
CA GLY A 251 -8.53 -3.87 -17.51
C GLY A 251 -8.31 -3.23 -16.13
N TYR A 252 -7.35 -2.32 -16.05
CA TYR A 252 -7.04 -1.57 -14.83
C TYR A 252 -7.99 -0.41 -14.63
N ARG A 253 -8.39 -0.21 -13.37
CA ARG A 253 -9.18 0.91 -12.91
C ARG A 253 -8.53 1.51 -11.67
N PHE A 254 -8.75 2.79 -11.44
CA PHE A 254 -8.28 3.50 -10.26
C PHE A 254 -9.36 3.52 -9.19
N TYR A 255 -8.98 3.38 -7.92
CA TYR A 255 -9.87 3.26 -6.78
C TYR A 255 -9.39 4.13 -5.62
N THR A 256 -10.32 4.64 -4.81
CA THR A 256 -10.04 4.87 -3.38
C THR A 256 -10.20 3.56 -2.63
N VAL A 257 -9.38 3.34 -1.61
CA VAL A 257 -9.46 2.18 -0.72
C VAL A 257 -9.59 2.67 0.71
N ASP A 258 -10.66 2.25 1.39
CA ASP A 258 -10.81 2.46 2.82
C ASP A 258 -9.94 1.45 3.57
N LEU A 259 -8.96 1.95 4.34
CA LEU A 259 -7.92 1.12 4.96
C LEU A 259 -8.46 0.17 6.04
N LEU A 260 -9.55 0.56 6.72
CA LEU A 260 -10.08 -0.15 7.89
C LEU A 260 -11.26 -1.05 7.56
N THR A 261 -12.08 -0.67 6.57
CA THR A 261 -13.21 -1.49 6.10
C THR A 261 -12.85 -2.32 4.87
N GLY A 262 -11.72 -2.00 4.22
CA GLY A 262 -11.26 -2.62 2.98
C GLY A 262 -11.99 -2.16 1.73
N ARG A 263 -13.07 -1.39 1.83
CA ARG A 263 -13.96 -1.09 0.69
C ARG A 263 -13.23 -0.32 -0.43
N ALA A 264 -13.14 -0.92 -1.61
CA ALA A 264 -12.64 -0.23 -2.81
C ALA A 264 -13.78 0.48 -3.55
N SER A 265 -13.60 1.76 -3.88
CA SER A 265 -14.57 2.55 -4.65
C SER A 265 -13.94 3.07 -5.94
N SER A 266 -14.49 2.66 -7.08
CA SER A 266 -13.93 3.01 -8.40
C SER A 266 -13.99 4.52 -8.65
N LEU A 267 -12.85 5.09 -9.05
CA LEU A 267 -12.71 6.46 -9.54
C LEU A 267 -12.71 6.54 -11.08
N GLY A 268 -12.48 5.42 -11.77
CA GLY A 268 -12.62 5.34 -13.23
C GLY A 268 -11.63 4.37 -13.87
N ALA A 269 -11.80 4.14 -15.18
CA ALA A 269 -10.90 3.28 -15.95
C ALA A 269 -9.74 4.09 -16.56
N PHE A 270 -8.59 3.44 -16.73
CA PHE A 270 -7.49 4.00 -17.51
C PHE A 270 -7.73 3.82 -19.01
N PRO A 271 -7.14 4.67 -19.88
CA PRO A 271 -7.21 4.46 -21.33
C PRO A 271 -6.68 3.08 -21.74
N ALA A 272 -7.29 2.46 -22.75
CA ALA A 272 -6.92 1.10 -23.20
C ALA A 272 -5.42 0.96 -23.55
N LYS A 273 -4.80 2.01 -24.10
CA LYS A 273 -3.37 2.04 -24.46
C LYS A 273 -2.43 2.45 -23.31
N ARG A 274 -2.97 2.78 -22.13
CA ARG A 274 -2.25 3.34 -20.96
C ARG A 274 -2.73 2.67 -19.67
N GLN A 275 -2.67 1.34 -19.65
CA GLN A 275 -3.01 0.54 -18.48
C GLN A 275 -1.93 0.71 -17.40
N VAL A 276 -2.30 1.33 -16.28
CA VAL A 276 -1.42 1.63 -15.15
C VAL A 276 -1.38 0.43 -14.21
N VAL A 277 -0.20 -0.17 -14.04
CA VAL A 277 0.02 -1.38 -13.22
C VAL A 277 0.48 -1.06 -11.81
N ASP A 278 1.09 0.11 -11.62
CA ASP A 278 1.55 0.58 -10.32
C ASP A 278 1.44 2.11 -10.22
N ILE A 279 1.38 2.66 -9.01
CA ILE A 279 1.20 4.09 -8.74
C ILE A 279 2.14 4.57 -7.64
N ALA A 280 2.48 5.86 -7.69
CA ALA A 280 3.14 6.57 -6.60
C ALA A 280 2.59 8.00 -6.54
N ILE A 281 2.28 8.49 -5.35
CA ILE A 281 1.66 9.78 -5.09
C ILE A 281 2.77 10.72 -4.62
N PRO A 282 3.07 11.79 -5.39
CA PRO A 282 4.02 12.81 -4.96
C PRO A 282 3.73 13.30 -3.54
N LEU A 283 4.79 13.47 -2.76
CA LEU A 283 4.70 13.97 -1.39
C LEU A 283 4.31 15.46 -1.39
N LYS A 284 3.61 15.90 -0.34
CA LYS A 284 3.32 17.33 -0.06
C LYS A 284 2.66 18.07 -1.23
N GLN A 285 1.44 17.66 -1.60
CA GLN A 285 0.66 18.30 -2.67
C GLN A 285 -0.24 19.46 -2.19
N ASN A 286 -0.05 19.93 -0.95
CA ASN A 286 -0.78 21.02 -0.33
C ASN A 286 0.17 22.15 0.08
#